data_AF-A0AAD2E845-F1
#
_entry.id   AF-A0AAD2E845-F1
#
_cell.length_a   1.000
_cell.length_b   1.000
_cell.length_c   1.000
_cell.angle_alpha   90.00
_cell.angle_beta   90.00
_cell.angle_gamma   90.00
#
_symmetry.space_group_name_H-M   'P 1'
#
loop_
_entity.id
_entity.type
_entity.pdbx_description
1 polymer ?
#
loop_
_entity_poly.entity_id
_entity_poly.type
_entity_poly.pdbx_seq_one_letter_code
_entity_poly.pdbx_strand_id
1 'polypeptide(L)'
;MYRLILKTTSAITFLAQKQTDILLNADDLDAMYVCLRENCVIDDSTGAVKMNYEDFCHIASVCTEQIGPKCRCFFSPSNFMKFEKDESGRIAILPFYLYVMHTVGAAAPFIQNAEPPPLMRHIFGLDNCLISTLVSLTQARIDMSELDEDSDGFLQPHEMENYIKVLIPNLAQLHDMPAAFEKTYCCIATHKFFSSAIPTNEVEKACIKKMLLSNRLRDLMELHQESEEEVTDTELAENWFSLTSAQCICDMFLALDKDMNGTLIKQELREYTDRTLAAIFIERGRN
;
A
#
# COMPACT_ATOMS: atom_id res chain seq x y z
N MET A 1 -46.05 -0.44 -7.38
CA MET A 1 -44.95 0.49 -7.05
C MET A 1 -44.47 0.31 -5.60
N TYR A 2 -45.29 0.53 -4.56
CA TYR A 2 -44.90 0.32 -3.14
C TYR A 2 -44.39 -1.08 -2.77
N ARG A 3 -44.97 -2.16 -3.31
CA ARG A 3 -44.49 -3.55 -3.08
C ARG A 3 -43.16 -3.87 -3.77
N LEU A 4 -42.81 -3.14 -4.83
CA LEU A 4 -41.52 -3.29 -5.50
C LEU A 4 -40.46 -2.59 -4.67
N ILE A 5 -40.72 -1.34 -4.26
CA ILE A 5 -39.85 -0.54 -3.38
C ILE A 5 -39.56 -1.28 -2.06
N LEU A 6 -40.57 -1.83 -1.38
CA LEU A 6 -40.35 -2.60 -0.15
C LEU A 6 -39.50 -3.87 -0.37
N LYS A 7 -39.64 -4.55 -1.51
CA LYS A 7 -38.80 -5.71 -1.85
C LYS A 7 -37.36 -5.31 -2.16
N THR A 8 -37.14 -4.19 -2.86
CA THR A 8 -35.79 -3.66 -3.11
C THR A 8 -35.15 -3.17 -1.82
N THR A 9 -35.88 -2.44 -0.97
CA THR A 9 -35.38 -1.98 0.33
C THR A 9 -35.05 -3.15 1.25
N SER A 10 -35.93 -4.16 1.40
CA SER A 10 -35.62 -5.35 2.18
C SER A 10 -34.48 -6.20 1.60
N ALA A 11 -34.31 -6.26 0.27
CA ALA A 11 -33.18 -6.95 -0.34
C ALA A 11 -31.86 -6.19 -0.15
N ILE A 12 -31.88 -4.86 -0.22
CA ILE A 12 -30.72 -4.01 0.08
C ILE A 12 -30.35 -4.09 1.56
N THR A 13 -31.33 -4.01 2.46
CA THR A 13 -31.11 -4.21 3.90
C THR A 13 -30.61 -5.63 4.18
N PHE A 14 -31.15 -6.66 3.52
CA PHE A 14 -30.69 -8.04 3.67
C PHE A 14 -29.27 -8.26 3.13
N LEU A 15 -28.89 -7.64 2.01
CA LEU A 15 -27.53 -7.70 1.47
C LEU A 15 -26.54 -6.93 2.36
N ALA A 16 -26.94 -5.76 2.86
CA ALA A 16 -26.17 -4.98 3.83
C ALA A 16 -26.00 -5.76 5.15
N GLN A 17 -27.06 -6.39 5.66
CA GLN A 17 -27.07 -7.24 6.86
C GLN A 17 -26.18 -8.49 6.68
N LYS A 18 -26.26 -9.12 5.50
CA LYS A 18 -25.44 -10.28 5.15
C LYS A 18 -23.96 -9.93 4.97
N GLN A 19 -23.63 -8.69 4.61
CA GLN A 19 -22.25 -8.18 4.63
C GLN A 19 -21.78 -7.83 6.06
N THR A 20 -22.67 -7.33 6.93
CA THR A 20 -22.37 -7.02 8.35
C THR A 20 -22.20 -8.27 9.22
N ASP A 21 -22.81 -9.40 8.86
CA ASP A 21 -22.62 -10.68 9.56
C ASP A 21 -21.27 -11.37 9.22
N ILE A 22 -20.57 -10.90 8.18
CA ILE A 22 -19.32 -11.52 7.67
C ILE A 22 -18.07 -10.71 8.08
N LEU A 23 -18.21 -9.39 8.23
CA LEU A 23 -17.11 -8.47 8.52
C LEU A 23 -17.16 -8.00 9.98
N LEU A 24 -16.00 -7.65 10.56
CA LEU A 24 -15.95 -7.08 11.91
C LEU A 24 -16.48 -5.64 11.89
N ASN A 25 -17.41 -5.32 12.78
CA ASN A 25 -17.89 -3.97 13.03
C ASN A 25 -16.99 -3.23 14.04
N ALA A 26 -17.33 -1.99 14.38
CA ALA A 26 -16.52 -1.16 15.29
C ALA A 26 -16.39 -1.77 16.71
N ASP A 27 -17.46 -2.34 17.25
CA ASP A 27 -17.47 -2.97 18.58
C ASP A 27 -16.66 -4.28 18.57
N ASP A 28 -16.74 -5.05 17.48
CA ASP A 28 -15.96 -6.26 17.28
C ASP A 28 -14.44 -5.95 17.21
N LEU A 29 -14.08 -4.86 16.52
CA LEU A 29 -12.69 -4.41 16.44
C LEU A 29 -12.16 -3.97 17.81
N ASP A 30 -12.98 -3.28 18.61
CA ASP A 30 -12.63 -2.93 19.98
C ASP A 30 -12.37 -4.18 20.84
N ALA A 31 -13.34 -5.11 20.84
CA ALA A 31 -13.21 -6.36 21.57
C ALA A 31 -11.96 -7.15 21.14
N MET A 32 -11.63 -7.15 19.84
CA MET A 32 -10.43 -7.81 19.33
C MET A 32 -9.15 -7.13 19.82
N TYR A 33 -9.14 -5.80 19.89
CA TYR A 33 -8.00 -5.05 20.43
C TYR A 33 -7.77 -5.35 21.91
N VAL A 34 -8.85 -5.41 22.71
CA VAL A 34 -8.78 -5.81 24.11
C VAL A 34 -8.22 -7.23 24.24
N CYS A 35 -8.72 -8.18 23.45
CA CYS A 35 -8.20 -9.55 23.43
C CYS A 35 -6.69 -9.60 23.11
N LEU A 36 -6.24 -8.83 22.11
CA LEU A 36 -4.81 -8.74 21.78
C LEU A 36 -4.00 -8.20 22.96
N ARG A 37 -4.45 -7.13 23.61
CA ARG A 37 -3.71 -6.51 24.71
C ARG A 37 -3.60 -7.37 25.96
N GLU A 38 -4.67 -8.07 26.34
CA GLU A 38 -4.70 -8.85 27.58
C GLU A 38 -3.90 -10.16 27.50
N ASN A 39 -3.65 -10.66 26.29
CA ASN A 39 -3.06 -11.97 26.05
C ASN A 39 -1.65 -11.90 25.45
N CYS A 40 -1.05 -10.71 25.37
CA CYS A 40 0.27 -10.51 24.77
C CYS A 40 1.33 -10.06 25.77
N VAL A 41 2.59 -10.33 25.44
CA VAL A 41 3.74 -9.99 26.27
C VAL A 41 4.23 -8.57 25.94
N ILE A 42 4.58 -7.81 26.97
CA ILE A 42 5.25 -6.51 26.81
C ILE A 42 6.75 -6.77 26.67
N ASP A 43 7.36 -6.25 25.62
CA ASP A 43 8.80 -6.25 25.47
C ASP A 43 9.41 -5.20 26.42
N ASP A 44 10.07 -5.64 27.48
CA ASP A 44 10.67 -4.78 28.50
C ASP A 44 11.72 -3.80 27.94
N SER A 45 12.31 -4.10 26.77
CA SER A 45 13.35 -3.29 26.15
C SER A 45 12.80 -2.18 25.24
N THR A 46 11.67 -2.41 24.59
CA THR A 46 11.06 -1.47 23.63
C THR A 46 9.75 -0.87 24.12
N GLY A 47 9.15 -1.43 25.16
CA GLY A 47 7.79 -1.14 25.61
C GLY A 47 6.70 -1.60 24.63
N ALA A 48 7.08 -2.28 23.55
CA ALA A 48 6.14 -2.71 22.51
C ALA A 48 5.43 -4.00 22.93
N VAL A 49 4.12 -4.04 22.71
CA VAL A 49 3.34 -5.27 22.93
C VAL A 49 3.50 -6.18 21.72
N LYS A 50 3.93 -7.42 21.97
CA LYS A 50 4.25 -8.42 20.93
C LYS A 50 3.60 -9.76 21.25
N MET A 51 3.38 -10.55 20.20
CA MET A 51 2.83 -11.90 20.30
C MET A 51 3.66 -12.90 19.49
N ASN A 52 3.87 -14.08 20.06
CA ASN A 52 4.40 -15.23 19.32
C ASN A 52 3.26 -16.01 18.63
N TYR A 53 3.58 -17.10 17.93
CA TYR A 53 2.57 -17.89 17.21
C TYR A 53 1.61 -18.67 18.13
N GLU A 54 2.05 -19.10 19.31
CA GLU A 54 1.20 -19.73 20.33
C GLU A 54 0.18 -18.72 20.89
N ASP A 55 0.65 -17.53 21.25
CA ASP A 55 -0.21 -16.41 21.67
C ASP A 55 -1.24 -16.10 20.57
N PHE A 56 -0.81 -16.05 19.30
CA PHE A 56 -1.67 -15.83 18.14
C PHE A 56 -2.79 -16.87 18.03
N CYS A 57 -2.48 -18.15 18.22
CA CYS A 57 -3.47 -19.23 18.20
C CYS A 57 -4.43 -19.17 19.40
N HIS A 58 -3.92 -18.80 20.57
CA HIS A 58 -4.73 -18.62 21.77
C HIS A 58 -5.72 -17.46 21.59
N ILE A 59 -5.22 -16.30 21.16
CA ILE A 59 -6.04 -15.10 20.91
C ILE A 59 -7.09 -15.38 19.83
N ALA A 60 -6.76 -16.16 18.79
CA ALA A 60 -7.74 -16.60 17.80
C ALA A 60 -8.94 -17.32 18.44
N SER A 61 -8.69 -18.15 19.45
CA SER A 61 -9.72 -18.89 20.19
C SER A 61 -10.55 -17.95 21.06
N VAL A 62 -9.90 -17.03 21.79
CA VAL A 62 -10.55 -16.03 22.64
C VAL A 62 -11.44 -15.10 21.81
N CYS A 63 -10.91 -14.54 20.71
CA CYS A 63 -11.68 -13.71 19.78
C CYS A 63 -12.86 -14.47 19.18
N THR A 64 -12.69 -15.76 18.83
CA THR A 64 -13.78 -16.58 18.31
C THR A 64 -14.91 -16.73 19.33
N GLU A 65 -14.58 -16.90 20.62
CA GLU A 65 -15.55 -17.07 21.69
C GLU A 65 -16.28 -15.76 22.01
N GLN A 66 -15.56 -14.63 22.07
CA GLN A 66 -16.12 -13.35 22.47
C GLN A 66 -16.85 -12.62 21.33
N ILE A 67 -16.32 -12.68 20.11
CA ILE A 67 -16.77 -11.87 18.96
C ILE A 67 -17.49 -12.74 17.93
N GLY A 68 -17.06 -13.99 17.79
CA GLY A 68 -17.67 -14.98 16.91
C GLY A 68 -16.74 -15.53 15.82
N PRO A 69 -17.23 -16.47 15.00
CA PRO A 69 -16.41 -17.22 14.03
C PRO A 69 -15.81 -16.35 12.92
N LYS A 70 -16.36 -15.15 12.69
CA LYS A 70 -15.86 -14.16 11.72
C LYS A 70 -14.41 -13.74 11.96
N CYS A 71 -13.90 -13.79 13.20
CA CYS A 71 -12.50 -13.47 13.49
C CYS A 71 -11.50 -14.48 12.90
N ARG A 72 -11.91 -15.75 12.73
CA ARG A 72 -10.99 -16.85 12.38
C ARG A 72 -10.26 -16.63 11.06
N CYS A 73 -10.86 -15.93 10.10
CA CYS A 73 -10.22 -15.68 8.81
C CYS A 73 -8.96 -14.82 8.93
N PHE A 74 -8.85 -13.99 9.98
CA PHE A 74 -7.67 -13.16 10.24
C PHE A 74 -6.54 -13.93 10.91
N PHE A 75 -6.84 -14.97 11.68
CA PHE A 75 -5.87 -15.74 12.45
C PHE A 75 -5.33 -16.98 11.72
N SER A 76 -5.10 -16.89 10.41
CA SER A 76 -4.45 -17.97 9.66
C SER A 76 -2.93 -17.96 9.82
N PRO A 77 -2.24 -19.12 9.70
CA PRO A 77 -0.78 -19.17 9.70
C PRO A 77 -0.18 -18.27 8.61
N SER A 78 -0.80 -18.23 7.43
CA SER A 78 -0.40 -17.38 6.32
C SER A 78 -0.44 -15.90 6.70
N ASN A 79 -1.47 -15.45 7.42
CA ASN A 79 -1.54 -14.06 7.89
C ASN A 79 -0.47 -13.74 8.92
N PHE A 80 -0.17 -14.65 9.86
CA PHE A 80 0.93 -14.47 10.81
C PHE A 80 2.28 -14.28 10.08
N MET A 81 2.48 -15.02 8.99
CA MET A 81 3.71 -14.96 8.22
C MET A 81 3.91 -13.63 7.48
N LYS A 82 2.88 -12.82 7.25
CA LYS A 82 3.00 -11.50 6.59
C LYS A 82 3.72 -10.45 7.43
N PHE A 83 3.82 -10.65 8.74
CA PHE A 83 4.38 -9.66 9.65
C PHE A 83 5.86 -9.92 9.91
N GLU A 84 6.63 -8.85 10.06
CA GLU A 84 8.03 -8.93 10.46
C GLU A 84 8.14 -9.52 11.88
N LYS A 85 9.04 -10.51 12.03
CA LYS A 85 9.33 -11.15 13.33
C LYS A 85 10.64 -10.62 13.89
N ASP A 86 10.70 -10.48 15.20
CA ASP A 86 11.98 -10.30 15.89
C ASP A 86 12.78 -11.61 16.00
N GLU A 87 13.96 -11.53 16.61
CA GLU A 87 14.86 -12.68 16.83
C GLU A 87 14.19 -13.83 17.62
N SER A 88 13.12 -13.53 18.35
CA SER A 88 12.33 -14.51 19.10
C SER A 88 11.10 -15.03 18.34
N GLY A 89 10.94 -14.67 17.06
CA GLY A 89 9.80 -15.09 16.25
C GLY A 89 8.50 -14.36 16.58
N ARG A 90 8.56 -13.21 17.28
CA ARG A 90 7.38 -12.47 17.72
C ARG A 90 7.02 -11.34 16.77
N ILE A 91 5.74 -11.09 16.59
CA ILE A 91 5.21 -9.98 15.79
C ILE A 91 4.64 -8.90 16.70
N ALA A 92 4.77 -7.63 16.31
CA ALA A 92 4.12 -6.54 17.03
C ALA A 92 2.59 -6.60 16.83
N ILE A 93 1.82 -6.39 17.90
CA ILE A 93 0.35 -6.52 17.83
C ILE A 93 -0.30 -5.39 17.04
N LEU A 94 0.29 -4.19 17.07
CA LEU A 94 -0.28 -3.00 16.47
C LEU A 94 -0.38 -3.14 14.93
N PRO A 95 0.69 -3.54 14.22
CA PRO A 95 0.58 -3.81 12.80
C PRO A 95 -0.45 -4.89 12.45
N PHE A 96 -0.57 -5.95 13.26
CA PHE A 96 -1.61 -6.97 13.04
C PHE A 96 -3.02 -6.40 13.19
N TYR A 97 -3.25 -5.58 14.23
CA TYR A 97 -4.53 -4.92 14.44
C TYR A 97 -4.90 -3.98 13.27
N LEU A 98 -3.93 -3.19 12.79
CA LEU A 98 -4.10 -2.28 11.65
C LEU A 98 -4.45 -3.04 10.36
N TYR A 99 -3.82 -4.19 10.12
CA TYR A 99 -4.16 -5.08 9.00
C TYR A 99 -5.62 -5.54 9.04
N VAL A 100 -6.09 -6.00 10.20
CA VAL A 100 -7.48 -6.46 10.33
C VAL A 100 -8.45 -5.31 10.08
N MET A 101 -8.18 -4.14 10.68
CA MET A 101 -8.99 -2.94 10.50
C MET A 101 -9.07 -2.50 9.03
N HIS A 102 -7.94 -2.51 8.32
CA HIS A 102 -7.93 -2.20 6.88
C HIS A 102 -8.72 -3.24 6.08
N THR A 103 -8.52 -4.54 6.35
CA THR A 103 -9.18 -5.61 5.61
C THR A 103 -10.71 -5.55 5.75
N VAL A 104 -11.23 -5.17 6.92
CA VAL A 104 -12.68 -4.96 7.10
C VAL A 104 -13.16 -3.62 6.54
N GLY A 105 -12.31 -2.58 6.54
CA GLY A 105 -12.60 -1.28 5.95
C GLY A 105 -12.64 -1.29 4.42
N ALA A 106 -11.74 -2.02 3.75
CA ALA A 106 -11.71 -2.17 2.30
C ALA A 106 -12.94 -2.92 1.74
N ALA A 107 -13.56 -3.78 2.56
CA ALA A 107 -14.78 -4.50 2.20
C ALA A 107 -16.08 -3.66 2.38
N ALA A 108 -15.95 -2.43 2.89
CA ALA A 108 -17.04 -1.47 3.05
C ALA A 108 -16.57 -0.07 2.61
N PRO A 109 -16.90 0.41 1.39
CA PRO A 109 -16.49 1.75 0.91
C PRO A 109 -16.98 2.93 1.78
N PHE A 110 -17.74 2.64 2.85
CA PHE A 110 -18.07 3.60 3.90
C PHE A 110 -16.93 3.88 4.89
N ILE A 111 -15.87 3.05 4.98
CA ILE A 111 -14.80 3.24 6.00
C ILE A 111 -13.63 4.11 5.51
N GLN A 112 -13.47 4.32 4.20
CA GLN A 112 -12.53 5.36 3.71
C GLN A 112 -12.94 6.78 4.17
N ASN A 113 -14.22 6.98 4.52
CA ASN A 113 -14.76 8.22 5.07
C ASN A 113 -15.28 8.07 6.52
N ALA A 114 -15.18 6.88 7.12
CA ALA A 114 -15.59 6.69 8.51
C ALA A 114 -14.45 7.09 9.44
N GLU A 115 -14.81 7.88 10.45
CA GLU A 115 -13.94 8.24 11.55
C GLU A 115 -13.32 6.96 12.15
N PRO A 116 -11.99 6.88 12.33
CA PRO A 116 -11.36 5.70 12.93
C PRO A 116 -12.02 5.41 14.29
N PRO A 117 -12.18 4.14 14.70
CA PRO A 117 -12.86 3.79 15.94
C PRO A 117 -12.34 4.67 17.10
N PRO A 118 -13.22 5.27 17.94
CA PRO A 118 -12.83 6.24 18.98
C PRO A 118 -11.66 5.78 19.87
N LEU A 119 -11.48 4.47 20.00
CA LEU A 119 -10.43 3.81 20.76
C LEU A 119 -9.04 4.04 20.17
N MET A 120 -8.89 4.17 18.85
CA MET A 120 -7.60 4.53 18.22
C MET A 120 -7.07 5.88 18.75
N ARG A 121 -7.95 6.87 18.88
CA ARG A 121 -7.58 8.21 19.37
C ARG A 121 -7.18 8.17 20.85
N HIS A 122 -8.00 7.51 21.67
CA HIS A 122 -7.80 7.47 23.12
C HIS A 122 -6.64 6.56 23.55
N ILE A 123 -6.39 5.47 22.83
CA ILE A 123 -5.38 4.47 23.22
C ILE A 123 -3.99 4.83 22.70
N PHE A 124 -3.88 5.35 21.49
CA PHE A 124 -2.57 5.70 20.91
C PHE A 124 -2.21 7.18 21.05
N GLY A 125 -3.15 8.05 21.45
CA GLY A 125 -2.91 9.49 21.53
C GLY A 125 -2.56 10.11 20.17
N LEU A 126 -2.99 9.47 19.08
CA LEU A 126 -2.68 9.87 17.71
C LEU A 126 -3.88 10.59 17.09
N ASP A 127 -3.60 11.70 16.42
CA ASP A 127 -4.60 12.39 15.59
C ASP A 127 -5.00 11.52 14.38
N ASN A 128 -6.19 11.77 13.81
CA ASN A 128 -6.74 11.00 12.68
C ASN A 128 -5.77 10.84 11.51
N CYS A 129 -5.02 11.91 11.21
CA CYS A 129 -4.06 11.93 10.11
C CYS A 129 -2.92 10.92 10.34
N LEU A 130 -2.43 10.82 11.58
CA LEU A 130 -1.38 9.85 11.94
C LEU A 130 -1.90 8.43 11.92
N ILE A 131 -3.15 8.20 12.37
CA ILE A 131 -3.79 6.88 12.31
C ILE A 131 -3.93 6.44 10.85
N SER A 132 -4.48 7.29 9.98
CA SER A 132 -4.61 7.00 8.55
C SER A 132 -3.25 6.66 7.91
N THR A 133 -2.23 7.47 8.21
CA THR A 133 -0.87 7.24 7.72
C THR A 133 -0.29 5.90 8.18
N LEU A 134 -0.48 5.53 9.46
CA LEU A 134 0.01 4.26 10.00
C LEU A 134 -0.71 3.05 9.41
N VAL A 135 -2.02 3.15 9.15
CA VAL A 135 -2.79 2.11 8.46
C VAL A 135 -2.22 1.90 7.06
N SER A 136 -2.09 2.97 6.28
CA SER A 136 -1.60 2.90 4.89
C SER A 136 -0.17 2.36 4.81
N LEU A 137 0.73 2.78 5.70
CA LEU A 137 2.11 2.26 5.74
C LEU A 137 2.17 0.80 6.19
N THR A 138 1.32 0.40 7.14
CA THR A 138 1.25 -1.01 7.56
C THR A 138 0.74 -1.89 6.42
N GLN A 139 -0.27 -1.42 5.69
CA GLN A 139 -0.80 -2.14 4.55
C GLN A 139 0.22 -2.25 3.41
N ALA A 140 0.85 -1.14 3.03
CA ALA A 140 1.91 -1.13 2.03
C ALA A 140 3.03 -2.11 2.38
N ARG A 141 3.41 -2.20 3.67
CA ARG A 141 4.40 -3.18 4.11
C ARG A 141 3.95 -4.62 3.89
N ILE A 142 2.70 -4.92 4.23
CA ILE A 142 2.14 -6.28 4.11
C ILE A 142 2.06 -6.66 2.64
N ASP A 143 1.51 -5.79 1.79
CA ASP A 143 1.39 -6.03 0.35
C ASP A 143 2.76 -6.26 -0.29
N MET A 144 3.75 -5.44 0.07
CA MET A 144 5.14 -5.64 -0.36
C MET A 144 5.72 -6.97 0.16
N SER A 145 5.44 -7.35 1.41
CA SER A 145 5.94 -8.61 1.97
C SER A 145 5.28 -9.84 1.35
N GLU A 146 4.06 -9.72 0.81
CA GLU A 146 3.39 -10.80 0.06
C GLU A 146 3.98 -11.01 -1.34
N LEU A 147 4.60 -9.97 -1.89
CA LEU A 147 5.24 -9.98 -3.21
C LEU A 147 6.71 -10.37 -3.14
N ASP A 148 7.32 -10.32 -1.96
CA ASP A 148 8.69 -10.78 -1.68
C ASP A 148 8.74 -12.32 -1.70
N GLU A 149 9.07 -12.89 -2.87
CA GLU A 149 9.00 -14.34 -3.11
C GLU A 149 10.02 -15.14 -2.29
N ASP A 150 11.18 -14.54 -1.98
CA ASP A 150 12.26 -15.17 -1.20
C ASP A 150 12.25 -14.79 0.29
N SER A 151 11.35 -13.90 0.69
CA SER A 151 11.17 -13.41 2.06
C SER A 151 12.43 -12.81 2.67
N ASP A 152 13.29 -12.20 1.84
CA ASP A 152 14.55 -11.61 2.27
C ASP A 152 14.40 -10.15 2.77
N GLY A 153 13.21 -9.57 2.65
CA GLY A 153 12.87 -8.21 3.05
C GLY A 153 13.19 -7.16 1.97
N PHE A 154 13.47 -7.60 0.75
CA PHE A 154 13.75 -6.74 -0.40
C PHE A 154 12.86 -7.09 -1.60
N LEU A 155 12.58 -6.08 -2.43
CA LEU A 155 11.81 -6.25 -3.65
C LEU A 155 12.67 -6.13 -4.91
N GLN A 156 12.49 -7.08 -5.82
CA GLN A 156 12.91 -7.01 -7.20
C GLN A 156 12.06 -6.00 -8.00
N PRO A 157 12.55 -5.51 -9.15
CA PRO A 157 11.76 -4.63 -10.00
C PRO A 157 10.43 -5.22 -10.45
N HIS A 158 10.39 -6.53 -10.74
CA HIS A 158 9.16 -7.19 -11.19
C HIS A 158 8.13 -7.33 -10.06
N GLU A 159 8.57 -7.58 -8.82
CA GLU A 159 7.72 -7.61 -7.63
C GLU A 159 7.16 -6.20 -7.35
N MET A 160 7.98 -5.16 -7.52
CA MET A 160 7.52 -3.77 -7.40
C MET A 160 6.54 -3.36 -8.52
N GLU A 161 6.77 -3.82 -9.75
CA GLU A 161 5.84 -3.58 -10.86
C GLU A 161 4.47 -4.20 -10.57
N ASN A 162 4.46 -5.40 -10.00
CA ASN A 162 3.23 -6.07 -9.55
C ASN A 162 2.54 -5.29 -8.42
N TYR A 163 3.29 -4.78 -7.44
CA TYR A 163 2.74 -3.94 -6.37
C TYR A 163 2.02 -2.70 -6.94
N ILE A 164 2.70 -1.95 -7.81
CA ILE A 164 2.14 -0.73 -8.43
C ILE A 164 0.91 -1.10 -9.28
N LYS A 165 0.97 -2.20 -10.03
CA LYS A 165 -0.14 -2.66 -10.86
C LYS A 165 -1.40 -2.97 -10.05
N VAL A 166 -1.25 -3.67 -8.92
CA VAL A 166 -2.36 -3.98 -8.01
C VAL A 166 -2.91 -2.71 -7.36
N LEU A 167 -2.06 -1.69 -7.18
CA LEU A 167 -2.44 -0.43 -6.54
C LEU A 167 -3.22 0.52 -7.46
N ILE A 168 -2.92 0.56 -8.77
CA ILE A 168 -3.51 1.50 -9.75
C ILE A 168 -5.04 1.65 -9.63
N PRO A 169 -5.85 0.58 -9.51
CA PRO A 169 -7.31 0.71 -9.40
C PRO A 169 -7.79 1.52 -8.19
N ASN A 170 -6.95 1.65 -7.15
CA ASN A 170 -7.24 2.39 -5.93
C ASN A 170 -6.71 3.83 -5.95
N LEU A 171 -6.00 4.24 -7.02
CA LEU A 171 -5.42 5.56 -7.18
C LEU A 171 -6.38 6.44 -7.99
N ALA A 172 -7.15 7.29 -7.30
CA ALA A 172 -8.17 8.16 -7.91
C ALA A 172 -7.61 8.98 -9.08
N GLN A 173 -6.40 9.53 -8.92
CA GLN A 173 -5.75 10.36 -9.94
C GLN A 173 -5.27 9.59 -11.18
N LEU A 174 -5.28 8.25 -11.14
CA LEU A 174 -4.91 7.39 -12.29
C LEU A 174 -6.11 6.71 -12.95
N HIS A 175 -7.34 7.00 -12.50
CA HIS A 175 -8.55 6.36 -13.01
C HIS A 175 -8.72 6.51 -14.53
N ASP A 176 -8.39 7.68 -15.08
CA ASP A 176 -8.56 7.98 -16.50
C ASP A 176 -7.39 7.49 -17.39
N MET A 177 -6.46 6.71 -16.82
CA MET A 177 -5.32 6.17 -17.56
C MET A 177 -5.78 5.17 -18.64
N PRO A 178 -5.34 5.33 -19.90
CA PRO A 178 -5.64 4.35 -20.95
C PRO A 178 -5.04 2.98 -20.63
N ALA A 179 -5.81 1.91 -20.80
CA ALA A 179 -5.35 0.54 -20.55
C ALA A 179 -4.10 0.14 -21.36
N ALA A 180 -3.92 0.73 -22.57
CA ALA A 180 -2.73 0.52 -23.38
C ALA A 180 -1.45 1.13 -22.76
N PHE A 181 -1.59 2.12 -21.87
CA PHE A 181 -0.49 2.82 -21.21
C PHE A 181 -0.12 2.23 -19.85
N GLU A 182 -1.00 1.44 -19.23
CA GLU A 182 -0.82 0.87 -17.88
C GLU A 182 0.54 0.19 -17.71
N LYS A 183 0.94 -0.67 -18.66
CA LYS A 183 2.23 -1.37 -18.62
C LYS A 183 3.42 -0.39 -18.62
N THR A 184 3.33 0.65 -19.45
CA THR A 184 4.39 1.67 -19.56
C THR A 184 4.46 2.50 -18.28
N TYR A 185 3.31 2.87 -17.71
CA TYR A 185 3.23 3.57 -16.44
C TYR A 185 3.86 2.73 -15.31
N CYS A 186 3.48 1.45 -15.16
CA CYS A 186 4.06 0.57 -14.14
C CYS A 186 5.58 0.48 -14.29
N CYS A 187 6.09 0.31 -15.52
CA CYS A 187 7.52 0.29 -15.79
C CYS A 187 8.20 1.59 -15.34
N ILE A 188 7.66 2.76 -15.71
CA ILE A 188 8.19 4.06 -15.31
C ILE A 188 8.17 4.22 -13.80
N ALA A 189 7.04 3.95 -13.16
CA ALA A 189 6.87 4.08 -11.72
C ALA A 189 7.83 3.16 -10.95
N THR A 190 7.97 1.90 -11.37
CA THR A 190 9.01 0.99 -10.86
C THR A 190 10.38 1.62 -11.01
N HIS A 191 10.76 2.07 -12.21
CA HIS A 191 12.05 2.73 -12.41
C HIS A 191 12.24 3.95 -11.53
N LYS A 192 11.20 4.73 -11.22
CA LYS A 192 11.27 5.87 -10.29
C LYS A 192 11.62 5.42 -8.86
N PHE A 193 11.16 4.24 -8.41
CA PHE A 193 11.54 3.65 -7.13
C PHE A 193 12.99 3.14 -7.07
N PHE A 194 13.54 2.66 -8.18
CA PHE A 194 14.93 2.19 -8.26
C PHE A 194 15.91 3.25 -8.80
N SER A 195 15.42 4.37 -9.31
CA SER A 195 16.24 5.44 -9.90
C SER A 195 16.77 6.36 -8.81
N SER A 196 17.93 6.05 -8.25
CA SER A 196 18.78 6.99 -7.52
C SER A 196 20.00 7.33 -8.36
N ALA A 197 19.82 7.94 -9.55
CA ALA A 197 20.90 8.34 -10.45
C ALA A 197 21.98 7.24 -10.67
N ILE A 198 21.65 6.25 -11.51
CA ILE A 198 22.48 5.15 -12.08
C ILE A 198 24.02 5.43 -12.06
N PRO A 199 24.98 4.50 -11.74
CA PRO A 199 24.91 3.03 -11.68
C PRO A 199 25.61 2.32 -10.49
N THR A 200 25.16 1.13 -10.13
CA THR A 200 26.03 -0.01 -9.77
C THR A 200 25.50 -1.27 -10.47
N ASN A 201 26.40 -2.21 -10.79
CA ASN A 201 26.18 -3.33 -11.72
C ASN A 201 25.24 -4.44 -11.21
N GLU A 202 24.44 -4.16 -10.19
CA GLU A 202 23.44 -5.06 -9.67
C GLU A 202 22.14 -4.26 -9.60
N VAL A 203 21.07 -4.82 -10.16
CA VAL A 203 19.72 -4.32 -9.93
C VAL A 203 19.50 -4.43 -8.43
N GLU A 204 19.81 -3.36 -7.70
CA GLU A 204 19.78 -3.37 -6.24
C GLU A 204 18.33 -3.60 -5.80
N LYS A 205 18.11 -4.73 -5.13
CA LYS A 205 16.82 -5.03 -4.52
C LYS A 205 16.41 -3.85 -3.62
N ALA A 206 15.14 -3.45 -3.65
CA ALA A 206 14.67 -2.34 -2.84
C ALA A 206 14.27 -2.84 -1.44
N CYS A 207 14.97 -2.39 -0.41
CA CYS A 207 14.63 -2.76 0.97
C CYS A 207 13.25 -2.20 1.36
N ILE A 208 12.31 -3.07 1.73
CA ILE A 208 10.92 -2.71 2.06
C ILE A 208 10.89 -1.63 3.15
N LYS A 209 11.71 -1.79 4.21
CA LYS A 209 11.79 -0.80 5.30
C LYS A 209 12.21 0.59 4.82
N LYS A 210 13.19 0.67 3.92
CA LYS A 210 13.65 1.95 3.36
C LYS A 210 12.59 2.57 2.46
N MET A 211 11.87 1.75 1.69
CA MET A 211 10.78 2.21 0.82
C MET A 211 9.63 2.82 1.62
N LEU A 212 9.23 2.17 2.72
CA LEU A 212 8.17 2.67 3.61
C LEU A 212 8.50 4.03 4.22
N LEU A 213 9.79 4.32 4.40
CA LEU A 213 10.29 5.61 4.92
C LEU A 213 10.64 6.62 3.82
N SER A 214 10.51 6.23 2.55
CA SER A 214 10.90 7.07 1.41
C SER A 214 9.80 8.06 1.04
N ASN A 215 10.19 9.26 0.59
CA ASN A 215 9.25 10.21 0.00
C ASN A 215 8.57 9.64 -1.25
N ARG A 216 9.22 8.70 -1.96
CA ARG A 216 8.65 8.09 -3.17
C ARG A 216 7.35 7.34 -2.90
N LEU A 217 7.30 6.59 -1.80
CA LEU A 217 6.05 5.91 -1.42
C LEU A 217 5.00 6.93 -1.00
N ARG A 218 5.38 7.98 -0.28
CA ARG A 218 4.47 9.07 0.10
C ARG A 218 3.83 9.71 -1.13
N ASP A 219 4.65 10.13 -2.10
CA ASP A 219 4.20 10.75 -3.35
C ASP A 219 3.24 9.82 -4.11
N LEU A 220 3.51 8.50 -4.13
CA LEU A 220 2.60 7.51 -4.72
C LEU A 220 1.28 7.38 -3.93
N MET A 221 1.34 7.39 -2.59
CA MET A 221 0.15 7.29 -1.74
C MET A 221 -0.74 8.54 -1.83
N GLU A 222 -0.18 9.72 -2.09
CA GLU A 222 -0.94 10.95 -2.29
C GLU A 222 -1.91 10.88 -3.47
N LEU A 223 -1.63 10.01 -4.47
CA LEU A 223 -2.52 9.78 -5.60
C LEU A 223 -3.86 9.10 -5.24
N HIS A 224 -4.00 8.57 -4.01
CA HIS A 224 -5.28 8.07 -3.50
C HIS A 224 -6.28 9.18 -3.17
N GLN A 225 -5.83 10.42 -2.95
CA GLN A 225 -6.72 11.49 -2.53
C GLN A 225 -7.64 11.93 -3.68
N GLU A 226 -8.94 11.75 -3.50
CA GLU A 226 -9.97 12.46 -4.26
C GLU A 226 -9.98 13.91 -3.75
N SER A 227 -9.39 14.84 -4.49
CA SER A 227 -9.54 16.26 -4.16
C SER A 227 -10.93 16.73 -4.58
N GLU A 228 -11.70 17.31 -3.66
CA GLU A 228 -12.94 18.04 -4.00
C GLU A 228 -12.65 19.32 -4.81
N GLU A 229 -11.40 19.78 -4.78
CA GLU A 229 -10.91 20.93 -5.55
C GLU A 229 -10.21 20.43 -6.84
N GLU A 230 -10.46 21.11 -7.96
CA GLU A 230 -9.71 20.90 -9.21
C GLU A 230 -8.21 21.06 -8.91
N VAL A 231 -7.46 19.95 -8.85
CA VAL A 231 -5.99 20.03 -8.73
C VAL A 231 -5.49 20.79 -9.94
N THR A 232 -4.76 21.88 -9.71
CA THR A 232 -4.24 22.65 -10.83
C THR A 232 -3.18 21.83 -11.58
N ASP A 233 -3.08 21.99 -12.91
CA ASP A 233 -2.07 21.30 -13.74
C ASP A 233 -0.63 21.48 -13.19
N THR A 234 -0.40 22.55 -12.43
CA THR A 234 0.89 22.89 -11.82
C THR A 234 1.21 21.98 -10.62
N GLU A 235 0.23 21.62 -9.80
CA GLU A 235 0.40 20.76 -8.61
C GLU A 235 0.53 19.29 -9.00
N LEU A 236 -0.20 18.85 -10.05
CA LEU A 236 -0.03 17.52 -10.65
C LEU A 236 1.37 17.31 -11.25
N ALA A 237 2.02 18.38 -11.71
CA ALA A 237 3.36 18.31 -12.28
C ALA A 237 4.48 18.17 -11.22
N GLU A 238 4.22 18.53 -9.96
CA GLU A 238 5.20 18.39 -8.88
C GLU A 238 5.26 16.95 -8.35
N ASN A 239 4.15 16.21 -8.36
CA ASN A 239 4.14 14.82 -7.92
C ASN A 239 4.87 13.92 -8.95
N TRP A 240 5.93 13.27 -8.48
CA TRP A 240 6.77 12.42 -9.31
C TRP A 240 6.04 11.18 -9.86
N PHE A 241 4.92 10.76 -9.29
CA PHE A 241 4.13 9.61 -9.75
C PHE A 241 2.86 9.99 -10.52
N SER A 242 2.61 11.28 -10.80
CA SER A 242 1.43 11.69 -11.56
C SER A 242 1.42 11.13 -12.98
N LEU A 243 0.23 10.98 -13.56
CA LEU A 243 0.06 10.55 -14.95
C LEU A 243 0.79 11.48 -15.92
N THR A 244 0.72 12.80 -15.68
CA THR A 244 1.42 13.84 -16.47
C THR A 244 2.94 13.67 -16.40
N SER A 245 3.50 13.36 -15.22
CA SER A 245 4.95 13.08 -15.06
C SER A 245 5.38 11.87 -15.89
N ALA A 246 4.58 10.80 -15.86
CA ALA A 246 4.86 9.58 -16.62
C ALA A 246 4.75 9.81 -18.14
N GLN A 247 3.71 10.52 -18.57
CA GLN A 247 3.51 10.91 -19.98
C GLN A 247 4.65 11.79 -20.48
N CYS A 248 5.10 12.78 -19.69
CA CYS A 248 6.23 13.63 -20.05
C CYS A 248 7.53 12.82 -20.25
N ILE A 249 7.79 11.82 -19.40
CA ILE A 249 8.93 10.91 -19.57
C ILE A 249 8.78 10.08 -20.85
N CYS A 250 7.58 9.58 -21.15
CA CYS A 250 7.30 8.85 -22.39
C CYS A 250 7.47 9.72 -23.63
N ASP A 251 6.90 10.92 -23.66
CA ASP A 251 6.98 11.83 -24.79
C ASP A 251 8.44 12.22 -25.06
N MET A 252 9.20 12.44 -23.99
CA MET A 252 10.64 12.71 -24.06
C MET A 252 11.41 11.50 -24.58
N PHE A 253 11.07 10.29 -24.15
CA PHE A 253 11.66 9.07 -24.66
C PHE A 253 11.35 8.87 -26.15
N LEU A 254 10.08 8.99 -26.55
CA LEU A 254 9.63 8.85 -27.94
C LEU A 254 10.23 9.93 -28.86
N ALA A 255 10.48 11.13 -28.35
CA ALA A 255 11.16 12.18 -29.11
C ALA A 255 12.65 11.85 -29.38
N LEU A 256 13.26 11.03 -28.51
CA LEU A 256 14.67 10.65 -28.60
C LEU A 256 14.88 9.29 -29.30
N ASP A 257 13.94 8.34 -29.15
CA ASP A 257 13.95 7.00 -29.73
C ASP A 257 13.49 7.05 -31.20
N LYS A 258 14.40 7.50 -32.08
CA LYS A 258 14.06 7.77 -33.49
C LYS A 258 13.83 6.52 -34.30
N ASP A 259 14.44 5.40 -33.89
CA ASP A 259 14.28 4.12 -34.54
C ASP A 259 13.16 3.27 -33.94
N MET A 260 12.48 3.79 -32.89
CA MET A 260 11.34 3.19 -32.20
C MET A 260 11.68 1.77 -31.71
N ASN A 261 12.95 1.55 -31.34
CA ASN A 261 13.43 0.23 -30.92
C ASN A 261 13.17 -0.04 -29.43
N GLY A 262 12.69 0.96 -28.68
CA GLY A 262 12.40 0.86 -27.25
C GLY A 262 13.63 1.03 -26.35
N THR A 263 14.76 1.51 -26.87
CA THR A 263 16.00 1.78 -26.13
C THR A 263 16.68 3.05 -26.64
N LEU A 264 17.22 3.87 -25.73
CA LEU A 264 17.98 5.06 -26.11
C LEU A 264 19.48 4.77 -26.13
N ILE A 265 20.12 4.97 -27.28
CA ILE A 265 21.58 4.90 -27.38
C ILE A 265 22.24 6.22 -26.95
N LYS A 266 23.54 6.17 -26.62
CA LYS A 266 24.34 7.35 -26.23
C LYS A 266 24.20 8.53 -27.19
N GLN A 267 24.03 8.25 -28.48
CA GLN A 267 23.89 9.28 -29.52
C GLN A 267 22.53 9.98 -29.46
N GLU A 268 21.45 9.25 -29.16
CA GLU A 268 20.11 9.82 -28.98
C GLU A 268 20.03 10.62 -27.68
N LEU A 269 20.66 10.11 -26.61
CA LEU A 269 20.79 10.84 -25.34
C LEU A 269 21.58 12.16 -25.49
N ARG A 270 22.46 12.30 -26.49
CA ARG A 270 23.19 13.55 -26.73
C ARG A 270 22.29 14.67 -27.23
N GLU A 271 21.22 14.35 -27.95
CA GLU A 271 20.23 15.34 -28.39
C GLU A 271 19.44 15.90 -27.20
N TYR A 272 19.31 15.12 -26.13
CA TYR A 272 18.74 15.56 -24.86
C TYR A 272 19.68 16.48 -24.05
N THR A 273 21.00 16.27 -24.12
CA THR A 273 21.98 17.09 -23.39
C THR A 273 22.11 18.53 -23.87
N ASP A 274 21.83 18.83 -25.13
CA ASP A 274 21.94 20.19 -25.66
C ASP A 274 20.95 21.18 -25.00
N ARG A 275 20.02 20.66 -24.17
CA ARG A 275 19.07 21.47 -23.41
C ARG A 275 19.22 21.39 -21.88
N THR A 276 19.83 20.37 -21.26
CA THR A 276 19.77 20.27 -19.77
C THR A 276 20.83 19.39 -19.05
N LEU A 277 21.46 18.39 -19.68
CA LEU A 277 22.37 17.46 -18.98
C LEU A 277 23.86 17.74 -19.29
N ALA A 278 24.73 17.64 -18.29
CA ALA A 278 26.18 17.76 -18.49
C ALA A 278 26.74 16.50 -19.19
N ALA A 279 27.64 16.67 -20.16
CA ALA A 279 28.20 15.61 -21.00
C ALA A 279 28.78 14.40 -20.23
N ILE A 280 29.19 14.60 -18.97
CA ILE A 280 29.71 13.58 -18.05
C ILE A 280 28.67 12.49 -17.73
N PHE A 281 27.38 12.81 -17.72
CA PHE A 281 26.32 11.84 -17.44
C PHE A 281 26.07 10.87 -18.61
N ILE A 282 26.38 11.27 -19.85
CA ILE A 282 26.25 10.40 -21.05
C ILE A 282 27.39 9.39 -21.13
N GLU A 283 28.62 9.78 -20.78
CA GLU A 283 29.75 8.84 -20.81
C GLU A 283 29.55 7.65 -19.86
N ARG A 284 28.74 7.84 -18.81
CA ARG A 284 28.40 6.83 -17.79
C ARG A 284 27.15 6.00 -18.09
N GLY A 285 26.27 6.44 -18.99
CA GLY A 285 25.16 5.62 -19.49
C GLY A 285 25.72 4.53 -20.40
N ARG A 286 25.57 3.25 -20.03
CA ARG A 286 26.11 2.02 -20.65
C ARG A 286 26.79 2.10 -22.04
N ASN A 287 28.01 1.55 -22.12
CA ASN A 287 28.46 0.82 -23.31
C ASN A 287 27.65 -0.46 -23.47
#